data_AF-A0AAD5DWW4-F1
#
_entry.id   AF-A0AAD5DWW4-F1
#
_cell.length_a   1.000
_cell.length_b   1.000
_cell.length_c   1.000
_cell.angle_alpha   90.00
_cell.angle_beta   90.00
_cell.angle_gamma   90.00
#
_symmetry.space_group_name_H-M   'P 1'
#
loop_
_entity.id
_entity.type
_entity.pdbx_description
1 polymer ?
#
loop_
_entity_poly.entity_id
_entity_poly.type
_entity_poly.pdbx_seq_one_letter_code
_entity_poly.pdbx_strand_id
1 'polypeptide(L)'
;MSQRDRALLCSLAAVSAGNIAWRRLAPARFAKWSCLTSVAMRCLTLGLGVAAYTMRAQLDEAGPPVGPPASTPLGITVEAVVVLVRLLFASLAPFMLLFHTTWHLRLGWSALAQAVLVGTTVRHARHVCGASSLSCPAVHAAVRRVYRGMQVAACLTPLPVWAALPDPSPEDQCTALVAFFQLAIGLLLPVLWQVLTEARFFQLHQRERRAAGLSPERGPEAAVYHFVWQATMEGMGLQATMLAWILLSTCWDQLSFLVRSTPVAAAP
;
A
#
# COMPACT_ATOMS: atom_id res chain seq x y z
N MET A 1 26.80 3.61 3.02
CA MET A 1 26.14 3.82 1.71
C MET A 1 26.97 3.16 0.63
N SER A 2 26.45 2.08 0.07
CA SER A 2 27.08 1.32 -1.02
C SER A 2 27.20 2.17 -2.29
N GLN A 3 28.03 1.75 -3.25
CA GLN A 3 28.11 2.39 -4.57
C GLN A 3 26.76 2.37 -5.31
N ARG A 4 25.96 1.32 -5.09
CA ARG A 4 24.60 1.19 -5.65
C ARG A 4 23.65 2.24 -5.08
N ASP A 5 23.69 2.47 -3.77
CA ASP A 5 22.85 3.47 -3.11
C ASP A 5 23.15 4.88 -3.64
N ARG A 6 24.44 5.19 -3.85
CA ARG A 6 24.87 6.47 -4.44
C ARG A 6 24.35 6.63 -5.86
N ALA A 7 24.47 5.60 -6.70
CA ALA A 7 23.97 5.63 -8.07
C ALA A 7 22.45 5.83 -8.12
N LEU A 8 21.71 5.15 -7.23
CA LEU A 8 20.27 5.29 -7.12
C LEU A 8 19.86 6.72 -6.69
N LEU A 9 20.51 7.28 -5.67
CA LEU A 9 20.27 8.66 -5.23
C LEU A 9 20.63 9.69 -6.32
N CYS A 10 21.75 9.51 -7.01
CA CYS A 10 22.12 10.37 -8.15
C CYS A 10 21.09 10.29 -9.27
N SER A 11 20.56 9.10 -9.58
CA SER A 11 19.52 8.94 -10.60
C SER A 11 18.22 9.63 -10.18
N LEU A 12 17.77 9.46 -8.94
CA LEU A 12 16.61 10.15 -8.38
C LEU A 12 16.75 11.67 -8.42
N ALA A 13 17.93 12.18 -8.05
CA ALA A 13 18.24 13.61 -8.09
C ALA A 13 18.23 14.14 -9.53
N ALA A 14 18.85 13.41 -10.47
CA ALA A 14 18.90 13.78 -11.87
C ALA A 14 17.51 13.82 -12.50
N VAL A 15 16.65 12.83 -12.25
CA VAL A 15 15.30 12.86 -12.82
C VAL A 15 14.42 13.92 -12.14
N SER A 16 14.59 14.17 -10.84
CA SER A 16 13.90 15.28 -10.15
C SER A 16 14.31 16.64 -10.71
N ALA A 17 15.60 16.86 -10.93
CA ALA A 17 16.12 18.08 -11.57
C ALA A 17 15.62 18.22 -13.01
N GLY A 18 15.62 17.13 -13.79
CA GLY A 18 15.06 17.10 -15.14
C GLY A 18 13.56 17.44 -15.15
N ASN A 19 12.79 16.94 -14.18
CA ASN A 19 11.37 17.23 -14.03
C ASN A 19 11.12 18.72 -13.72
N ILE A 20 11.93 19.31 -12.83
CA ILE A 20 11.87 20.74 -12.50
C ILE A 20 12.24 21.60 -13.71
N ALA A 21 13.31 21.24 -14.42
CA ALA A 21 13.76 21.95 -15.63
C ALA A 21 12.68 21.90 -16.72
N TRP A 22 12.07 20.74 -16.96
CA TRP A 22 11.02 20.59 -17.96
C TRP A 22 9.77 21.41 -17.61
N ARG A 23 9.36 21.42 -16.34
CA ARG A 23 8.25 22.26 -15.87
C ARG A 23 8.50 23.75 -16.17
N ARG A 24 9.74 24.21 -16.07
CA ARG A 24 10.12 25.61 -16.35
C ARG A 24 10.25 25.91 -17.85
N LEU A 25 10.84 25.00 -18.62
CA LEU A 25 11.17 25.25 -20.03
C LEU A 25 10.00 25.02 -20.99
N ALA A 26 9.05 24.13 -20.68
CA ALA A 26 7.94 23.82 -21.57
C ALA A 26 6.64 23.50 -20.80
N PRO A 27 6.04 24.48 -20.10
CA PRO A 27 4.91 24.25 -19.18
C PRO A 27 3.69 23.60 -19.86
N ALA A 28 3.37 23.96 -21.10
CA ALA A 28 2.25 23.37 -21.84
C ALA A 28 2.48 21.89 -22.18
N ARG A 29 3.69 21.52 -22.62
CA ARG A 29 4.05 20.11 -22.89
C ARG A 29 4.15 19.33 -21.58
N PHE A 30 4.71 19.94 -20.54
CA PHE A 30 4.78 19.37 -19.22
C PHE A 30 3.39 19.04 -18.70
N ALA A 31 2.42 19.95 -18.77
CA ALA A 31 1.04 19.70 -18.33
C ALA A 31 0.39 18.49 -19.03
N LYS A 32 0.72 18.25 -20.32
CA LYS A 32 0.20 17.11 -21.10
C LYS A 32 0.84 15.77 -20.70
N TRP A 33 2.16 15.76 -20.45
CA TRP A 33 2.93 14.53 -20.29
C TRP A 33 3.37 14.23 -18.84
N SER A 34 3.19 15.16 -17.91
CA SER A 34 3.60 15.04 -16.51
C SER A 34 2.99 13.84 -15.80
N CYS A 35 1.79 13.41 -16.20
CA CYS A 35 1.15 12.22 -15.66
C CYS A 35 1.98 10.97 -16.00
N LEU A 36 2.35 10.80 -17.28
CA LEU A 36 3.11 9.63 -17.73
C LEU A 36 4.49 9.57 -17.07
N THR A 37 5.19 10.71 -16.96
CA THR A 37 6.51 10.73 -16.32
C THR A 37 6.44 10.49 -14.83
N SER A 38 5.41 10.98 -14.15
CA SER A 38 5.20 10.71 -12.72
C SER A 38 4.85 9.24 -12.48
N VAL A 39 4.04 8.62 -13.36
CA VAL A 39 3.76 7.18 -13.33
C VAL A 39 5.04 6.37 -13.53
N ALA A 40 5.81 6.70 -14.58
CA ALA A 40 7.07 6.01 -14.89
C ALA A 40 8.07 6.14 -13.72
N MET A 41 8.20 7.33 -13.15
CA MET A 41 9.05 7.56 -11.97
C MET A 41 8.64 6.68 -10.81
N ARG A 42 7.36 6.66 -10.42
CA ARG A 42 6.87 5.80 -9.33
C ARG A 42 7.15 4.31 -9.59
N CYS A 43 6.91 3.86 -10.82
CA CYS A 43 7.08 2.46 -11.19
C CYS A 43 8.56 2.05 -11.21
N LEU A 44 9.46 2.93 -11.63
CA LEU A 44 10.89 2.65 -11.71
C LEU A 44 11.59 2.76 -10.35
N THR A 45 11.11 3.58 -9.44
CA THR A 45 11.75 3.78 -8.12
C THR A 45 11.43 2.67 -7.13
N LEU A 46 10.18 2.20 -7.10
CA LEU A 46 9.71 1.19 -6.15
C LEU A 46 9.26 -0.13 -6.78
N GLY A 47 8.98 -0.14 -8.08
CA GLY A 47 8.48 -1.32 -8.77
C GLY A 47 9.58 -2.26 -9.27
N LEU A 48 9.16 -3.26 -10.06
CA LEU A 48 10.04 -4.24 -10.73
C LEU A 48 10.93 -5.06 -9.78
N GLY A 49 10.62 -5.10 -8.48
CA GLY A 49 11.31 -5.93 -7.50
C GLY A 49 12.61 -5.36 -6.94
N VAL A 50 13.22 -4.35 -7.57
CA VAL A 50 14.52 -3.77 -7.13
C VAL A 50 14.44 -3.30 -5.68
N ALA A 51 13.37 -2.60 -5.31
CA ALA A 51 13.18 -2.13 -3.94
C ALA A 51 13.02 -3.30 -2.94
N ALA A 52 12.42 -4.43 -3.35
CA ALA A 52 12.28 -5.60 -2.49
C ALA A 52 13.62 -6.28 -2.22
N TYR A 53 14.52 -6.37 -3.22
CA TYR A 53 15.88 -6.89 -3.04
C TYR A 53 16.70 -5.99 -2.11
N THR A 54 16.65 -4.67 -2.32
CA THR A 54 17.33 -3.71 -1.43
C THR A 54 16.78 -3.79 -0.01
N MET A 55 15.46 -3.89 0.14
CA MET A 55 14.80 -4.03 1.44
C MET A 55 15.22 -5.32 2.15
N ARG A 56 15.27 -6.44 1.44
CA ARG A 56 15.78 -7.71 2.00
C ARG A 56 17.22 -7.55 2.48
N ALA A 57 18.11 -6.97 1.68
CA ALA A 57 19.50 -6.75 2.08
C ALA A 57 19.60 -5.89 3.35
N GLN A 58 18.81 -4.81 3.45
CA GLN A 58 18.76 -3.98 4.66
C GLN A 58 18.22 -4.73 5.87
N LEU A 59 17.21 -5.59 5.68
CA LEU A 59 16.66 -6.44 6.73
C LEU A 59 17.65 -7.52 7.17
N ASP A 60 18.44 -8.07 6.25
CA ASP A 60 19.50 -9.04 6.55
C ASP A 60 20.65 -8.37 7.32
N GLU A 61 21.05 -7.16 6.93
CA GLU A 61 22.07 -6.36 7.62
C GLU A 61 21.64 -5.95 9.03
N ALA A 62 20.36 -5.63 9.24
CA ALA A 62 19.83 -5.23 10.54
C ALA A 62 19.79 -6.39 11.57
N GLY A 63 19.78 -7.64 11.09
CA GLY A 63 19.75 -8.83 11.93
C GLY A 63 18.44 -9.06 12.72
N PRO A 64 18.36 -10.18 13.45
CA PRO A 64 17.21 -10.49 14.29
C PRO A 64 17.03 -9.43 15.38
N PRO A 65 15.79 -9.12 15.79
CA PRO A 65 15.56 -8.15 16.85
C PRO A 65 16.18 -8.65 18.16
N VAL A 66 17.09 -7.86 18.73
CA VAL A 66 17.67 -8.10 20.06
C VAL A 66 16.70 -7.52 21.09
N GLY A 67 15.65 -8.28 21.43
CA GLY A 67 14.65 -7.89 22.42
C GLY A 67 14.81 -8.62 23.74
N PRO A 68 14.51 -8.00 24.90
CA PRO A 68 14.44 -8.72 26.17
C PRO A 68 13.39 -9.84 26.09
N PRO A 69 13.57 -10.96 26.81
CA PRO A 69 12.66 -12.10 26.74
C PRO A 69 11.22 -11.66 27.07
N ALA A 70 10.26 -12.09 26.25
CA ALA A 70 8.85 -11.75 26.32
C ALA A 70 8.11 -12.42 27.52
N SER A 71 8.68 -12.32 28.72
CA SER A 71 8.09 -12.90 29.94
C SER A 71 7.02 -12.01 30.56
N THR A 72 6.96 -10.72 30.22
CA THR A 72 5.97 -9.78 30.74
C THR A 72 4.90 -9.43 29.68
N PRO A 73 3.63 -9.17 30.08
CA PRO A 73 2.58 -8.74 29.16
C PRO A 73 2.96 -7.49 28.35
N LEU A 74 3.65 -6.54 29.00
CA LEU A 74 4.17 -5.34 28.32
C LEU A 74 5.22 -5.72 27.27
N GLY A 75 6.13 -6.65 27.60
CA GLY A 75 7.15 -7.15 26.68
C GLY A 75 6.54 -7.80 25.42
N ILE A 76 5.47 -8.58 25.59
CA ILE A 76 4.73 -9.21 24.48
C ILE A 76 4.15 -8.16 23.52
N THR A 77 3.58 -7.07 24.06
CA THR A 77 3.01 -5.98 23.27
C THR A 77 4.09 -5.19 22.54
N VAL A 78 5.18 -4.84 23.23
CA VAL A 78 6.31 -4.11 22.62
C VAL A 78 6.93 -4.93 21.49
N GLU A 79 7.14 -6.24 21.70
CA GLU A 79 7.63 -7.16 20.67
C GLU A 79 6.73 -7.18 19.43
N ALA A 80 5.40 -7.30 19.64
CA ALA A 80 4.43 -7.29 18.55
C ALA A 80 4.43 -5.97 17.77
N VAL A 81 4.54 -4.82 18.45
CA VAL A 81 4.62 -3.50 17.81
C VAL A 81 5.92 -3.35 17.01
N VAL A 82 7.06 -3.78 17.56
CA VAL A 82 8.36 -3.73 16.85
C VAL A 82 8.29 -4.58 15.58
N VAL A 83 7.74 -5.79 15.67
CA VAL A 83 7.58 -6.66 14.50
C VAL A 83 6.58 -6.08 13.49
N LEU A 84 5.48 -5.48 13.95
CA LEU A 84 4.52 -4.78 13.08
C LEU A 84 5.19 -3.64 12.31
N VAL A 85 5.99 -2.81 12.98
CA VAL A 85 6.74 -1.71 12.34
C VAL A 85 7.75 -2.26 11.34
N ARG A 86 8.46 -3.34 11.68
CA ARG A 86 9.38 -4.02 10.74
C ARG A 86 8.65 -4.55 9.52
N LEU A 87 7.50 -5.22 9.69
CA LEU A 87 6.68 -5.71 8.58
C LEU A 87 6.17 -4.56 7.71
N LEU A 88 5.74 -3.45 8.33
CA LEU A 88 5.30 -2.26 7.62
C LEU A 88 6.45 -1.66 6.79
N PHE A 89 7.65 -1.57 7.35
CA PHE A 89 8.84 -1.12 6.63
C PHE A 89 9.21 -2.09 5.49
N ALA A 90 9.27 -3.39 5.79
CA ALA A 90 9.54 -4.46 4.85
C ALA A 90 8.57 -4.47 3.66
N SER A 91 7.32 -4.06 3.89
CA SER A 91 6.29 -4.00 2.85
C SER A 91 6.52 -2.90 1.82
N LEU A 92 7.39 -1.91 2.09
CA LEU A 92 7.55 -0.68 1.31
C LEU A 92 6.30 0.21 1.24
N ALA A 93 5.17 -0.18 1.84
CA ALA A 93 3.91 0.55 1.75
C ALA A 93 3.98 2.01 2.25
N PRO A 94 4.74 2.35 3.31
CA PRO A 94 4.94 3.76 3.70
C PRO A 94 5.61 4.60 2.61
N PHE A 95 6.57 4.01 1.88
CA PHE A 95 7.18 4.69 0.74
C PHE A 95 6.14 4.87 -0.37
N MET A 96 5.36 3.85 -0.71
CA MET A 96 4.30 3.96 -1.72
C MET A 96 3.31 5.10 -1.40
N LEU A 97 2.92 5.21 -0.13
CA LEU A 97 2.07 6.28 0.38
C LEU A 97 2.76 7.65 0.28
N LEU A 98 4.04 7.75 0.63
CA LEU A 98 4.83 8.97 0.48
C LEU A 98 4.94 9.40 -1.00
N PHE A 99 5.20 8.46 -1.91
CA PHE A 99 5.22 8.73 -3.35
C PHE A 99 3.83 9.17 -3.84
N HIS A 100 2.75 8.62 -3.27
CA HIS A 100 1.38 9.03 -3.57
C HIS A 100 1.13 10.50 -3.26
N THR A 101 1.46 10.94 -2.04
CA THR A 101 1.18 12.29 -1.55
C THR A 101 2.09 13.35 -2.17
N THR A 102 3.31 12.99 -2.56
CA THR A 102 4.30 13.93 -3.13
C THR A 102 4.05 14.25 -4.62
N TRP A 103 3.55 13.28 -5.40
CA TRP A 103 3.29 13.46 -6.83
C TRP A 103 1.80 13.39 -7.18
N HIS A 104 1.06 14.48 -6.97
CA HIS A 104 -0.37 14.49 -7.31
C HIS A 104 -0.63 14.11 -8.78
N LEU A 105 -1.29 12.98 -8.98
CA LEU A 105 -1.77 12.46 -10.26
C LEU A 105 -3.29 12.52 -10.26
N ARG A 106 -3.93 12.61 -11.42
CA ARG A 106 -5.39 12.40 -11.53
C ARG A 106 -5.75 11.00 -11.06
N LEU A 107 -6.95 10.81 -10.50
CA LEU A 107 -7.37 9.54 -9.89
C LEU A 107 -7.07 8.30 -10.75
N GLY A 108 -7.44 8.32 -12.04
CA GLY A 108 -7.21 7.18 -12.93
C GLY A 108 -5.73 6.82 -13.09
N TRP A 109 -4.86 7.82 -13.27
CA TRP A 109 -3.40 7.60 -13.38
C TRP A 109 -2.78 7.20 -12.04
N SER A 110 -3.29 7.75 -10.94
CA SER A 110 -2.84 7.44 -9.58
C SER A 110 -3.16 5.99 -9.20
N ALA A 111 -4.40 5.56 -9.44
CA ALA A 111 -4.86 4.19 -9.23
C ALA A 111 -4.08 3.20 -10.10
N LEU A 112 -3.87 3.52 -11.39
CA LEU A 112 -3.06 2.68 -12.28
C LEU A 112 -1.61 2.57 -11.79
N ALA A 113 -0.97 3.69 -11.41
CA ALA A 113 0.40 3.67 -10.92
C ALA A 113 0.53 2.82 -9.65
N GLN A 114 -0.37 2.98 -8.69
CA GLN A 114 -0.34 2.19 -7.45
C GLN A 114 -0.65 0.72 -7.70
N ALA A 115 -1.57 0.40 -8.61
CA ALA A 115 -1.89 -0.98 -8.97
C ALA A 115 -0.70 -1.69 -9.61
N VAL A 116 0.01 -1.02 -10.54
CA VAL A 116 1.24 -1.55 -11.13
C VAL A 116 2.31 -1.74 -10.07
N LEU A 117 2.51 -0.73 -9.22
CA LEU A 117 3.54 -0.76 -8.18
C LEU A 117 3.28 -1.92 -7.20
N VAL A 118 2.09 -1.98 -6.59
CA VAL A 118 1.69 -3.06 -5.68
C VAL A 118 1.69 -4.42 -6.38
N GLY A 119 1.19 -4.51 -7.61
CA GLY A 119 1.19 -5.74 -8.39
C GLY A 119 2.60 -6.30 -8.63
N THR A 120 3.59 -5.43 -8.80
CA THR A 120 4.99 -5.85 -8.90
C THR A 120 5.64 -6.18 -7.56
N THR A 121 5.30 -5.50 -6.47
CA THR A 121 5.91 -5.74 -5.15
C THR A 121 5.33 -6.94 -4.42
N VAL A 122 4.02 -7.22 -4.56
CA VAL A 122 3.36 -8.35 -3.88
C VAL A 122 3.98 -9.68 -4.28
N ARG A 123 4.43 -9.81 -5.53
CA ARG A 123 5.15 -11.00 -6.02
C ARG A 123 6.47 -11.26 -5.26
N HIS A 124 7.03 -10.24 -4.64
CA HIS A 124 8.29 -10.31 -3.90
C HIS A 124 8.07 -10.37 -2.38
N ALA A 125 6.84 -10.39 -1.88
CA ALA A 125 6.55 -10.42 -0.44
C ALA A 125 7.22 -11.62 0.26
N ARG A 126 7.12 -12.82 -0.34
CA ARG A 126 7.76 -14.03 0.18
C ARG A 126 9.28 -13.91 0.21
N HIS A 127 9.87 -13.32 -0.83
CA HIS A 127 11.32 -13.06 -0.88
C HIS A 127 11.77 -12.17 0.28
N VAL A 128 11.01 -11.12 0.62
CA VAL A 128 11.34 -10.24 1.75
C VAL A 128 11.14 -10.95 3.10
N CYS A 129 10.10 -11.77 3.24
CA CYS A 129 9.87 -12.57 4.45
C CYS A 129 10.95 -13.63 4.72
N GLY A 130 11.69 -14.04 3.70
CA GLY A 130 12.86 -14.90 3.83
C GLY A 130 14.12 -14.20 4.36
N ALA A 131 14.06 -12.91 4.70
CA ALA A 131 15.16 -12.20 5.35
C ALA A 131 15.42 -12.77 6.76
N SER A 132 16.68 -12.81 7.18
CA SER A 132 17.12 -13.40 8.46
C SER A 132 16.45 -12.75 9.67
N SER A 133 16.12 -11.46 9.57
CA SER A 133 15.42 -10.69 10.60
C SER A 133 13.93 -11.00 10.72
N LEU A 134 13.32 -11.65 9.73
CA LEU A 134 11.90 -12.05 9.71
C LEU A 134 11.71 -13.57 9.80
N SER A 135 12.67 -14.36 9.33
CA SER A 135 12.63 -15.83 9.34
C SER A 135 13.05 -16.47 10.67
N CYS A 136 13.34 -15.67 11.69
CA CYS A 136 13.78 -16.16 13.00
C CYS A 136 12.59 -16.69 13.82
N PRO A 137 12.72 -17.84 14.53
CA PRO A 137 11.66 -18.40 15.37
C PRO A 137 11.07 -17.45 16.41
N ALA A 138 11.89 -16.57 16.99
CA ALA A 138 11.42 -15.55 17.93
C ALA A 138 10.41 -14.59 17.28
N VAL A 139 10.70 -14.15 16.05
CA VAL A 139 9.85 -13.23 15.29
C VAL A 139 8.57 -13.92 14.83
N HIS A 140 8.61 -15.21 14.50
CA HIS A 140 7.43 -15.98 14.09
C HIS A 140 6.30 -15.96 15.13
N ALA A 141 6.63 -15.96 16.43
CA ALA A 141 5.62 -15.88 17.48
C ALA A 141 4.90 -14.52 17.45
N ALA A 142 5.63 -13.42 17.30
CA ALA A 142 5.08 -12.08 17.20
C ALA A 142 4.30 -11.89 15.88
N VAL A 143 4.83 -12.37 14.74
CA VAL A 143 4.13 -12.38 13.45
C VAL A 143 2.79 -13.08 13.58
N ARG A 144 2.73 -14.24 14.25
CA ARG A 144 1.48 -14.97 14.49
C ARG A 144 0.48 -14.17 15.32
N ARG A 145 0.94 -13.42 16.33
CA ARG A 145 0.06 -12.53 17.12
C ARG A 145 -0.52 -11.42 16.26
N VAL A 146 0.30 -10.78 15.43
CA VAL A 146 -0.15 -9.74 14.49
C VAL A 146 -1.14 -10.32 13.48
N TYR A 147 -0.82 -11.48 12.90
CA TYR A 147 -1.68 -12.19 11.95
C TYR A 147 -3.06 -12.51 12.56
N ARG A 148 -3.09 -13.07 13.77
CA ARG A 148 -4.35 -13.35 14.49
C ARG A 148 -5.11 -12.08 14.86
N GLY A 149 -4.41 -11.01 15.24
CA GLY A 149 -5.03 -9.71 15.49
C GLY A 149 -5.74 -9.18 14.25
N MET A 150 -5.13 -9.30 13.07
CA MET A 150 -5.74 -8.94 11.79
C MET A 150 -6.95 -9.81 11.45
N GLN A 151 -6.90 -11.12 11.73
CA GLN A 151 -8.06 -12.00 11.56
C GLN A 151 -9.23 -11.58 12.45
N VAL A 152 -8.97 -11.27 13.72
CA VAL A 152 -10.02 -10.80 14.66
C VAL A 152 -10.60 -9.46 14.21
N ALA A 153 -9.76 -8.55 13.72
CA ALA A 153 -10.23 -7.30 13.13
C ALA A 153 -11.15 -7.56 11.92
N ALA A 154 -10.75 -8.46 11.01
CA ALA A 154 -11.53 -8.79 9.83
C ALA A 154 -12.87 -9.50 10.13
N CYS A 155 -13.00 -10.21 11.25
CA CYS A 155 -14.26 -10.85 11.69
C CYS A 155 -15.43 -9.88 11.87
N LEU A 156 -15.19 -8.56 11.88
CA LEU A 156 -16.25 -7.55 11.87
C LEU A 156 -16.96 -7.45 10.50
N THR A 157 -16.59 -8.29 9.53
CA THR A 157 -17.23 -8.37 8.20
C THR A 157 -17.84 -9.75 7.93
N PRO A 158 -18.88 -9.84 7.08
CA PRO A 158 -19.81 -10.97 7.11
C PRO A 158 -19.29 -12.30 6.53
N LEU A 159 -18.06 -12.40 6.01
CA LEU A 159 -17.60 -13.58 5.26
C LEU A 159 -16.18 -14.04 5.67
N PRO A 160 -16.00 -14.72 6.82
CA PRO A 160 -14.70 -15.26 7.22
C PRO A 160 -14.36 -16.54 6.43
N VAL A 161 -14.07 -16.42 5.14
CA VAL A 161 -13.74 -17.56 4.25
C VAL A 161 -12.51 -18.35 4.72
N TRP A 162 -11.62 -17.71 5.49
CA TRP A 162 -10.40 -18.31 6.01
C TRP A 162 -10.62 -19.33 7.12
N ALA A 163 -11.78 -19.33 7.80
CA ALA A 163 -12.01 -20.18 8.97
C ALA A 163 -11.98 -21.69 8.66
N ALA A 164 -12.25 -22.07 7.40
CA ALA A 164 -12.26 -23.45 6.94
C ALA A 164 -10.88 -23.97 6.50
N LEU A 165 -9.86 -23.11 6.45
CA LEU A 165 -8.53 -23.47 5.93
C LEU A 165 -7.53 -23.70 7.06
N PRO A 166 -6.57 -24.62 6.88
CA PRO A 166 -5.53 -24.87 7.88
C PRO A 166 -4.72 -23.61 8.18
N ASP A 167 -4.16 -23.56 9.39
CA ASP A 167 -3.28 -22.45 9.80
C ASP A 167 -2.06 -22.40 8.87
N PRO A 168 -1.78 -21.24 8.24
CA PRO A 168 -0.66 -21.11 7.30
C PRO A 168 0.70 -21.21 8.01
N SER A 169 1.74 -21.56 7.27
CA SER A 169 3.11 -21.57 7.79
C SER A 169 3.53 -20.18 8.28
N PRO A 170 4.55 -20.05 9.17
CA PRO A 170 5.01 -18.72 9.61
C PRO A 170 5.47 -17.80 8.46
N GLU A 171 6.08 -18.38 7.43
CA GLU A 171 6.49 -17.66 6.22
C GLU A 171 5.28 -17.13 5.45
N ASP A 172 4.23 -17.94 5.32
CA ASP A 172 2.97 -17.56 4.66
C ASP A 172 2.21 -16.49 5.46
N GLN A 173 2.23 -16.57 6.80
CA GLN A 173 1.68 -15.52 7.68
C GLN A 173 2.39 -14.18 7.46
N CYS A 174 3.73 -14.19 7.41
CA CYS A 174 4.52 -13.00 7.08
C CYS A 174 4.17 -12.47 5.69
N THR A 175 4.12 -13.37 4.69
CA THR A 175 3.84 -13.02 3.29
C THR A 175 2.47 -12.36 3.15
N ALA A 176 1.45 -12.92 3.81
CA ALA A 176 0.10 -12.36 3.85
C ALA A 176 0.08 -10.96 4.50
N LEU A 177 0.77 -10.76 5.63
CA LEU A 177 0.84 -9.44 6.28
C LEU A 177 1.54 -8.40 5.41
N VAL A 178 2.68 -8.75 4.82
CA VAL A 178 3.44 -7.85 3.93
C VAL A 178 2.62 -7.47 2.70
N ALA A 179 2.01 -8.46 2.03
CA ALA A 179 1.16 -8.20 0.88
C ALA A 179 -0.11 -7.42 1.26
N PHE A 180 -0.67 -7.65 2.46
CA PHE A 180 -1.78 -6.86 2.97
C PHE A 180 -1.38 -5.41 3.16
N PHE A 181 -0.23 -5.10 3.78
CA PHE A 181 0.21 -3.71 3.93
C PHE A 181 0.43 -3.04 2.57
N GLN A 182 0.98 -3.75 1.59
CA GLN A 182 1.13 -3.24 0.23
C GLN A 182 -0.22 -2.89 -0.40
N LEU A 183 -1.21 -3.78 -0.32
CA LEU A 183 -2.54 -3.55 -0.87
C LEU A 183 -3.32 -2.49 -0.10
N ALA A 184 -3.35 -2.60 1.23
CA ALA A 184 -4.09 -1.72 2.11
C ALA A 184 -3.50 -0.30 2.11
N ILE A 185 -2.22 -0.16 2.45
CA ILE A 185 -1.58 1.14 2.69
C ILE A 185 -0.97 1.68 1.39
N GLY A 186 -0.45 0.81 0.52
CA GLY A 186 0.14 1.23 -0.76
C GLY A 186 -0.88 1.55 -1.85
N LEU A 187 -2.05 0.90 -1.85
CA LEU A 187 -3.06 1.07 -2.91
C LEU A 187 -4.42 1.56 -2.40
N LEU A 188 -5.10 0.80 -1.54
CA LEU A 188 -6.49 1.07 -1.18
C LEU A 188 -6.66 2.38 -0.42
N LEU A 189 -5.92 2.58 0.66
CA LEU A 189 -5.98 3.78 1.49
C LEU A 189 -5.71 5.06 0.69
N PRO A 190 -4.61 5.18 -0.09
CA PRO A 190 -4.35 6.38 -0.87
C PRO A 190 -5.40 6.62 -1.95
N VAL A 191 -5.86 5.58 -2.66
CA VAL A 191 -6.90 5.72 -3.69
C VAL A 191 -8.24 6.13 -3.07
N LEU A 192 -8.62 5.55 -1.93
CA LEU A 192 -9.83 5.92 -1.19
C LEU A 192 -9.76 7.36 -0.71
N TRP A 193 -8.63 7.76 -0.10
CA TRP A 193 -8.42 9.14 0.31
C TRP A 193 -8.55 10.11 -0.87
N GLN A 194 -7.92 9.80 -1.99
CA GLN A 194 -7.96 10.61 -3.20
C GLN A 194 -9.38 10.72 -3.77
N VAL A 195 -10.09 9.61 -3.96
CA VAL A 195 -11.44 9.63 -4.55
C VAL A 195 -12.44 10.35 -3.65
N LEU A 196 -12.33 10.23 -2.32
CA LEU A 196 -13.18 10.95 -1.37
C LEU A 196 -12.92 12.46 -1.42
N THR A 197 -11.65 12.83 -1.48
CA THR A 197 -11.23 14.25 -1.56
C THR A 197 -11.69 14.87 -2.87
N GLU A 198 -11.44 14.20 -4.00
CA GLU A 198 -11.85 14.67 -5.33
C GLU A 198 -13.38 14.68 -5.48
N ALA A 199 -14.11 13.68 -4.96
CA ALA A 199 -15.57 13.70 -4.96
C ALA A 199 -16.14 14.89 -4.19
N ARG A 200 -15.56 15.23 -3.03
CA ARG A 200 -15.97 16.41 -2.26
C ARG A 200 -15.75 17.70 -3.05
N PHE A 201 -14.58 17.87 -3.67
CA PHE A 201 -14.30 19.06 -4.49
C PHE A 201 -15.19 19.12 -5.73
N PHE A 202 -15.47 17.98 -6.36
CA PHE A 202 -16.39 17.89 -7.47
C PHE A 202 -17.80 18.36 -7.10
N GLN A 203 -18.31 17.97 -5.93
CA GLN A 203 -19.63 18.43 -5.47
C GLN A 203 -19.68 19.93 -5.20
N LEU A 204 -18.60 20.50 -4.65
CA LEU A 204 -18.48 21.95 -4.49
C LEU A 204 -18.53 22.64 -5.86
N HIS A 205 -17.74 22.15 -6.82
CA HIS A 205 -17.73 22.67 -8.18
C HIS A 205 -19.11 22.57 -8.87
N GLN A 206 -19.84 21.46 -8.68
CA GLN A 206 -21.20 21.32 -9.20
C GLN A 206 -22.20 22.30 -8.58
N ARG A 207 -22.00 22.70 -7.31
CA ARG A 207 -22.82 23.75 -6.68
C ARG A 207 -22.51 25.12 -7.28
N GLU A 208 -21.23 25.44 -7.49
CA GLU A 208 -20.80 26.69 -8.13
C GLU A 208 -21.32 26.81 -9.57
N ARG A 209 -21.23 25.73 -10.36
CA ARG A 209 -21.79 25.70 -11.73
C ARG A 209 -23.29 25.96 -11.74
N ARG A 210 -24.04 25.32 -10.83
CA ARG A 210 -25.48 25.55 -10.69
C ARG A 210 -25.80 26.99 -10.31
N ALA A 211 -25.04 27.57 -9.38
CA ALA A 211 -25.20 28.98 -9.00
C ALA A 211 -24.89 29.93 -10.17
N ALA A 212 -23.96 29.56 -11.05
CA ALA A 212 -23.64 30.31 -12.27
C ALA A 212 -24.60 30.04 -13.45
N GLY A 213 -25.65 29.22 -13.28
CA GLY A 213 -26.57 28.84 -14.36
C GLY A 213 -25.96 27.92 -15.42
N LEU A 214 -24.80 27.33 -15.14
CA LEU A 214 -24.13 26.39 -16.03
C LEU A 214 -24.70 24.98 -15.87
N SER A 215 -24.75 24.23 -16.98
CA SER A 215 -25.14 22.82 -16.95
C SER A 215 -24.17 21.98 -16.09
N PRO A 216 -24.66 20.91 -15.43
CA PRO A 216 -23.81 20.04 -14.64
C PRO A 216 -22.81 19.29 -15.53
N GLU A 217 -21.59 19.10 -15.01
CA GLU A 217 -20.57 18.32 -15.71
C GLU A 217 -20.96 16.82 -15.77
N ARG A 218 -20.72 16.18 -16.93
CA ARG A 218 -21.10 14.78 -17.18
C ARG A 218 -19.89 13.99 -17.68
N GLY A 219 -19.90 12.69 -17.44
CA GLY A 219 -18.86 11.76 -17.89
C GLY A 219 -18.67 10.59 -16.92
N PRO A 220 -17.82 9.62 -17.26
CA PRO A 220 -17.55 8.46 -16.40
C PRO A 220 -16.91 8.88 -15.08
N GLU A 221 -15.99 9.85 -15.11
CA GLU A 221 -15.32 10.37 -13.92
C GLU A 221 -16.31 11.09 -12.98
N ALA A 222 -17.19 11.92 -13.55
CA ALA A 222 -18.30 12.55 -12.81
C ALA A 222 -19.23 11.50 -12.18
N ALA A 223 -19.53 10.41 -12.87
CA ALA A 223 -20.35 9.32 -12.35
C ALA A 223 -19.69 8.62 -11.15
N VAL A 224 -18.37 8.39 -11.20
CA VAL A 224 -17.60 7.83 -10.07
C VAL A 224 -17.66 8.76 -8.86
N TYR A 225 -17.39 10.06 -9.04
CA TYR A 225 -17.45 11.02 -7.93
C TYR A 225 -18.84 11.14 -7.33
N HIS A 226 -19.88 11.12 -8.17
CA HIS A 226 -21.26 11.13 -7.71
C HIS A 226 -21.60 9.86 -6.92
N PHE A 227 -21.25 8.69 -7.44
CA PHE A 227 -21.46 7.42 -6.75
C PHE A 227 -20.76 7.38 -5.39
N VAL A 228 -19.49 7.77 -5.33
CA VAL A 228 -18.72 7.80 -4.07
C VAL A 228 -19.32 8.79 -3.07
N TRP A 229 -19.76 9.95 -3.54
CA TRP A 229 -20.45 10.92 -2.70
C TRP A 229 -21.75 10.36 -2.11
N GLN A 230 -22.55 9.67 -2.92
CA GLN A 230 -23.79 9.03 -2.45
C GLN A 230 -23.51 7.85 -1.50
N ALA A 231 -22.55 6.99 -1.83
CA ALA A 231 -22.17 5.85 -1.02
C ALA A 231 -21.67 6.27 0.38
N THR A 232 -21.04 7.44 0.46
CA THR A 232 -20.60 8.05 1.73
C THR A 232 -21.67 8.91 2.41
N MET A 233 -22.93 8.83 1.96
CA MET A 233 -24.04 9.62 2.49
C MET A 233 -23.70 11.11 2.54
N GLU A 234 -23.26 11.65 1.40
CA GLU A 234 -22.83 13.05 1.26
C GLU A 234 -21.53 13.39 2.01
N GLY A 235 -20.58 12.45 2.02
CA GLY A 235 -19.26 12.66 2.61
C GLY A 235 -19.25 12.57 4.14
N MET A 236 -20.22 11.89 4.76
CA MET A 236 -20.16 11.58 6.18
C MET A 236 -18.92 10.73 6.49
N GLY A 237 -18.07 11.25 7.38
CA GLY A 237 -16.80 10.58 7.74
C GLY A 237 -16.99 9.17 8.31
N LEU A 238 -18.06 8.94 9.07
CA LEU A 238 -18.39 7.61 9.62
C LEU A 238 -18.64 6.59 8.50
N GLN A 239 -19.49 6.94 7.53
CA GLN A 239 -19.82 6.05 6.41
C GLN A 239 -18.61 5.79 5.52
N ALA A 240 -17.79 6.82 5.26
CA ALA A 240 -16.54 6.68 4.52
C ALA A 240 -15.56 5.71 5.24
N THR A 241 -15.48 5.83 6.57
CA THR A 241 -14.63 4.95 7.41
C THR A 241 -15.15 3.51 7.40
N MET A 242 -16.47 3.31 7.49
CA MET A 242 -17.08 1.98 7.40
C MET A 242 -16.84 1.33 6.03
N LEU A 243 -17.01 2.08 4.93
CA LEU A 243 -16.70 1.58 3.58
C LEU A 243 -15.22 1.22 3.43
N ALA A 244 -14.32 2.07 3.92
CA ALA A 244 -12.88 1.78 3.93
C ALA A 244 -12.57 0.51 4.73
N TRP A 245 -13.18 0.37 5.91
CA TRP A 245 -13.04 -0.83 6.76
C TRP A 245 -13.53 -2.10 6.07
N ILE A 246 -14.69 -2.05 5.41
CA ILE A 246 -15.25 -3.18 4.65
C ILE A 246 -14.30 -3.60 3.53
N LEU A 247 -13.77 -2.63 2.76
CA LEU A 247 -12.83 -2.89 1.68
C LEU A 247 -11.51 -3.48 2.19
N LEU A 248 -10.97 -2.95 3.29
CA LEU A 248 -9.75 -3.45 3.91
C LEU A 248 -9.93 -4.87 4.45
N SER A 249 -11.04 -5.14 5.13
CA SER A 249 -11.34 -6.48 5.66
C SER A 249 -11.55 -7.50 4.54
N THR A 250 -12.28 -7.12 3.50
CA THR A 250 -12.48 -7.96 2.30
C THR A 250 -11.13 -8.25 1.63
N CYS A 251 -10.26 -7.25 1.52
CA CYS A 251 -8.90 -7.42 1.00
C CYS A 251 -8.08 -8.41 1.83
N TRP A 252 -8.13 -8.31 3.16
CA TRP A 252 -7.47 -9.24 4.07
C TRP A 252 -7.97 -10.68 3.90
N ASP A 253 -9.28 -10.88 3.81
CA ASP A 253 -9.88 -12.21 3.65
C ASP A 253 -9.50 -12.85 2.33
N GLN A 254 -9.57 -12.09 1.22
CA GLN A 254 -9.16 -12.56 -0.11
C GLN A 254 -7.67 -12.92 -0.14
N LEU A 255 -6.82 -12.08 0.45
CA LEU A 255 -5.39 -12.35 0.48
C LEU A 255 -5.05 -13.57 1.35
N SER A 256 -5.67 -13.68 2.52
CA SER A 256 -5.51 -14.83 3.41
C SER A 256 -5.95 -16.13 2.74
N PHE A 257 -7.04 -16.09 1.97
CA PHE A 257 -7.51 -17.21 1.16
C PHE A 257 -6.50 -17.58 0.06
N LEU A 258 -6.01 -16.60 -0.70
CA LEU A 258 -5.06 -16.83 -1.80
C LEU A 258 -3.75 -17.45 -1.30
N VAL A 259 -3.19 -16.93 -0.20
CA VAL A 259 -1.95 -17.44 0.39
C VAL A 259 -2.11 -18.88 0.91
N ARG A 260 -3.27 -19.22 1.48
CA ARG A 260 -3.53 -20.58 1.98
C ARG A 260 -3.87 -21.59 0.88
N SER A 261 -4.35 -21.11 -0.27
CA SER A 261 -4.75 -21.97 -1.40
C SER A 261 -3.63 -22.23 -2.39
N THR A 262 -2.54 -21.44 -2.38
CA THR A 262 -1.37 -21.74 -3.19
C THR A 262 -0.72 -23.04 -2.70
N PRO A 263 -0.70 -24.11 -3.52
CA PRO A 263 -0.03 -25.34 -3.13
C PRO A 263 1.44 -25.05 -2.89
N VAL A 264 2.00 -25.58 -1.80
CA VAL A 264 3.44 -25.59 -1.59
C VAL A 264 4.00 -26.42 -2.72
N ALA A 265 4.50 -25.75 -3.77
CA ALA A 265 5.24 -26.43 -4.83
C ALA A 265 6.36 -27.20 -4.11
N ALA A 266 6.32 -28.52 -4.18
CA ALA A 266 7.35 -29.36 -3.60
C ALA A 266 8.69 -28.83 -4.11
N ALA A 267 9.51 -28.29 -3.21
CA ALA A 267 10.81 -27.77 -3.58
C ALA A 267 11.59 -28.91 -4.27
N PRO A 268 12.14 -28.70 -5.47
CA PRO A 268 12.91 -29.71 -6.19
C PRO A 268 14.18 -30.10 -5.42
#